data_AF-A0AAN6NN69-F1
#
_entry.id   AF-A0AAN6NN69-F1
#
_cell.length_a   1.000
_cell.length_b   1.000
_cell.length_c   1.000
_cell.angle_alpha   90.00
_cell.angle_beta   90.00
_cell.angle_gamma   90.00
#
_symmetry.space_group_name_H-M   'P 1'
#
loop_
_entity.id
_entity.type
_entity.pdbx_description
1 polymer ?
#
loop_
_entity_poly.entity_id
_entity_poly.type
_entity_poly.pdbx_seq_one_letter_code
_entity_poly.pdbx_strand_id
1 'polypeptide(L)'
;MAAPQVKSSSELTMAVLGCGTMGIAILSGILSSLTSLASSPSDPPTSPPALPRHFIATVRSSSSITKVESALSGLVKPNVSTLRVLQSTSNVSAVAEADIILLGCKPYMVSGLLSASGMKDALTVNHKEGHARSQKIIISICAGVTVPQLEQILREDVGVSADDLPIVVRAMPNTASKIRESMTVINTVEPPLPDSVTELLTWIFEQIGEVAFLPPSLMDACTSLCASGTAFFALMMEAAADGGVAMGIPRAEATKMAAQTMRGAAGLVLDGEHPAILREKVSTPGGCTIGGLLVLEDEGVRGAVAKAVREATVVASLLGSGQKNVNGTRH
;
A
#
# COMPACT_ATOMS: atom_id res chain seq x y z
N MET A 1 46.78 -16.44 -6.49
CA MET A 1 45.44 -16.97 -6.18
C MET A 1 44.50 -15.79 -6.04
N ALA A 2 43.65 -15.55 -7.03
CA ALA A 2 42.63 -14.52 -6.96
C ALA A 2 41.52 -14.98 -6.02
N ALA A 3 41.06 -14.08 -5.14
CA ALA A 3 39.96 -14.33 -4.22
C ALA A 3 38.68 -14.71 -5.00
N PRO A 4 37.84 -15.60 -4.45
CA PRO A 4 36.60 -15.99 -5.12
C PRO A 4 35.68 -14.78 -5.21
N GLN A 5 35.29 -14.41 -6.42
CA GLN A 5 34.22 -13.44 -6.66
C GLN A 5 32.94 -13.94 -6.00
N VAL A 6 32.38 -13.11 -5.12
CA VAL A 6 31.07 -13.33 -4.50
C VAL A 6 30.04 -13.44 -5.63
N LYS A 7 29.42 -14.62 -5.74
CA LYS A 7 28.39 -14.94 -6.72
C LYS A 7 27.22 -13.94 -6.61
N SER A 8 26.75 -13.51 -7.79
CA SER A 8 25.57 -12.66 -8.01
C SER A 8 24.43 -12.93 -7.02
N SER A 9 23.99 -11.87 -6.32
CA SER A 9 22.67 -11.85 -5.69
C SER A 9 21.63 -12.09 -6.80
N SER A 10 20.67 -12.98 -6.57
CA SER A 10 19.57 -13.21 -7.53
C SER A 10 18.69 -11.96 -7.61
N GLU A 11 18.75 -11.23 -8.71
CA GLU A 11 17.88 -10.08 -8.97
C GLU A 11 16.43 -10.56 -9.18
N LEU A 12 15.48 -9.91 -8.51
CA LEU A 12 14.05 -10.26 -8.63
C LEU A 12 13.35 -9.41 -9.69
N THR A 13 12.28 -9.97 -10.26
CA THR A 13 11.35 -9.28 -11.14
C THR A 13 10.02 -9.02 -10.43
N MET A 14 9.57 -7.77 -10.43
CA MET A 14 8.29 -7.35 -9.87
C MET A 14 7.32 -6.91 -10.97
N ALA A 15 6.17 -7.58 -11.09
CA ALA A 15 5.07 -7.18 -11.94
C ALA A 15 3.98 -6.45 -11.15
N VAL A 16 3.54 -5.28 -11.63
CA VAL A 16 2.41 -4.52 -11.09
C VAL A 16 1.25 -4.61 -12.06
N LEU A 17 0.24 -5.40 -11.72
CA LEU A 17 -0.93 -5.64 -12.57
C LEU A 17 -2.01 -4.61 -12.28
N GLY A 18 -2.25 -3.70 -13.22
CA GLY A 18 -3.13 -2.55 -13.01
C GLY A 18 -2.40 -1.40 -12.31
N CYS A 19 -1.28 -0.95 -12.88
CA CYS A 19 -0.45 0.14 -12.37
C CYS A 19 -1.14 1.52 -12.49
N GLY A 20 -2.15 1.75 -11.65
CA GLY A 20 -2.78 3.06 -11.47
C GLY A 20 -2.00 3.94 -10.50
N THR A 21 -2.70 4.84 -9.82
CA THR A 21 -2.10 5.80 -8.87
C THR A 21 -1.30 5.13 -7.76
N MET A 22 -1.81 4.03 -7.18
CA MET A 22 -1.10 3.33 -6.10
C MET A 22 0.12 2.57 -6.62
N GLY A 23 0.00 1.89 -7.76
CA GLY A 23 1.13 1.21 -8.40
C GLY A 23 2.27 2.17 -8.74
N ILE A 24 1.95 3.36 -9.26
CA ILE A 24 2.94 4.42 -9.51
C ILE A 24 3.61 4.87 -8.21
N ALA A 25 2.86 5.07 -7.13
CA ALA A 25 3.44 5.50 -5.85
C ALA A 25 4.41 4.46 -5.27
N ILE A 26 4.01 3.19 -5.26
CA ILE A 26 4.84 2.07 -4.80
C ILE A 26 6.12 1.96 -5.64
N LEU A 27 5.99 1.90 -6.97
CA LEU A 27 7.16 1.83 -7.86
C LEU A 27 8.07 3.05 -7.74
N SER A 28 7.50 4.25 -7.58
CA SER A 28 8.27 5.48 -7.40
C SER A 28 9.14 5.43 -6.13
N GLY A 29 8.57 4.97 -5.01
CA GLY A 29 9.32 4.77 -3.76
C GLY A 29 10.47 3.78 -3.96
N ILE A 30 10.17 2.60 -4.49
CA ILE A 30 11.14 1.53 -4.73
C ILE A 30 12.28 2.01 -5.65
N LEU A 31 11.96 2.57 -6.82
CA LEU A 31 12.94 3.00 -7.82
C LEU A 31 13.86 4.12 -7.29
N SER A 32 13.29 5.06 -6.53
CA SER A 32 14.07 6.11 -5.87
C SER A 32 15.03 5.54 -4.83
N SER A 33 14.59 4.55 -4.05
CA SER A 33 15.41 3.91 -3.02
C SER A 33 16.57 3.12 -3.63
N LEU A 34 16.30 2.32 -4.67
CA LEU A 34 17.33 1.59 -5.41
C LEU A 34 18.39 2.51 -6.00
N THR A 35 17.98 3.67 -6.53
CA THR A 35 18.91 4.69 -7.04
C THR A 35 19.79 5.26 -5.92
N SER A 36 19.20 5.52 -4.74
CA SER A 36 19.94 5.99 -3.56
C SER A 36 20.96 4.96 -3.09
N LEU A 37 20.55 3.69 -2.94
CA LEU A 37 21.42 2.58 -2.54
C LEU A 37 22.61 2.39 -3.50
N ALA A 38 22.39 2.55 -4.80
CA ALA A 38 23.47 2.45 -5.79
C ALA A 38 24.49 3.60 -5.69
N SER A 39 24.08 4.76 -5.17
CA SER A 39 24.94 5.95 -5.03
C SER A 39 25.69 6.03 -3.70
N SER A 40 25.22 5.33 -2.67
CA SER A 40 25.84 5.28 -1.34
C SER A 40 25.83 3.84 -0.82
N PRO A 41 26.90 3.05 -1.10
CA PRO A 41 26.96 1.63 -0.74
C PRO A 41 27.26 1.38 0.75
N SER A 42 26.94 2.30 1.67
CA SER A 42 27.00 1.99 3.09
C SER A 42 25.85 1.05 3.44
N ASP A 43 26.18 -0.19 3.81
CA ASP A 43 25.21 -1.22 4.18
C ASP A 43 24.21 -0.70 5.23
N PRO A 44 22.90 -0.60 4.92
CA PRO A 44 21.91 -0.58 5.97
C PRO A 44 22.00 -1.92 6.72
N PRO A 45 21.93 -1.95 8.06
CA PRO A 45 22.08 -3.18 8.84
C PRO A 45 21.09 -4.31 8.51
N THR A 46 20.04 -4.05 7.72
CA THR A 46 18.89 -4.93 7.48
C THR A 46 18.34 -4.78 6.05
N SER A 47 19.17 -5.03 5.02
CA SER A 47 18.66 -5.15 3.65
C SER A 47 18.25 -6.60 3.37
N PRO A 48 17.08 -6.86 2.76
CA PRO A 48 16.67 -8.22 2.42
C PRO A 48 17.67 -8.87 1.45
N PRO A 49 17.77 -10.20 1.44
CA PRO A 49 18.79 -10.94 0.67
C PRO A 49 18.69 -10.74 -0.85
N ALA A 50 17.51 -10.40 -1.35
CA ALA A 50 17.27 -10.11 -2.77
C ALA A 50 16.25 -8.99 -2.93
N LEU A 51 16.51 -8.08 -3.88
CA LEU A 51 15.66 -6.94 -4.19
C LEU A 51 15.19 -6.98 -5.65
N PRO A 52 13.99 -6.45 -5.94
CA PRO A 52 13.54 -6.31 -7.32
C PRO A 52 14.37 -5.28 -8.06
N ARG A 53 14.87 -5.67 -9.23
CA ARG A 53 15.64 -4.81 -10.14
C ARG A 53 14.96 -4.69 -11.50
N HIS A 54 14.13 -5.66 -11.85
CA HIS A 54 13.33 -5.66 -13.06
C HIS A 54 11.87 -5.39 -12.72
N PHE A 55 11.28 -4.40 -13.38
CA PHE A 55 9.90 -3.99 -13.13
C PHE A 55 9.07 -4.09 -14.40
N ILE A 56 7.88 -4.67 -14.28
CA ILE A 56 6.89 -4.73 -15.34
C ILE A 56 5.59 -4.11 -14.81
N ALA A 57 5.14 -3.01 -15.40
CA ALA A 57 3.87 -2.39 -15.04
C ALA A 57 2.85 -2.62 -16.15
N THR A 58 1.66 -3.13 -15.83
CA THR A 58 0.60 -3.30 -16.82
C THR A 58 -0.55 -2.33 -16.57
N VAL A 59 -1.10 -1.76 -17.64
CA VAL A 59 -2.20 -0.80 -17.59
C VAL A 59 -3.20 -1.04 -18.71
N ARG A 60 -4.43 -0.53 -18.53
CA ARG A 60 -5.55 -0.84 -19.45
C ARG A 60 -5.46 -0.11 -20.79
N SER A 61 -4.96 1.12 -20.81
CA SER A 61 -5.02 2.01 -21.97
C SER A 61 -3.65 2.55 -22.33
N SER A 62 -3.43 2.85 -23.60
CA SER A 62 -2.20 3.52 -24.08
C SER A 62 -1.98 4.86 -23.40
N SER A 63 -3.04 5.62 -23.12
CA SER A 63 -2.95 6.87 -22.34
C SER A 63 -2.46 6.66 -20.91
N SER A 64 -2.71 5.48 -20.32
CA SER A 64 -2.18 5.13 -19.01
C SER A 64 -0.71 4.73 -19.08
N ILE A 65 -0.25 4.17 -20.21
CA ILE A 65 1.17 3.85 -20.42
C ILE A 65 2.00 5.12 -20.31
N THR A 66 1.65 6.14 -21.09
CA THR A 66 2.33 7.44 -21.06
C THR A 66 2.34 8.07 -19.67
N LYS A 67 1.25 7.92 -18.90
CA LYS A 67 1.19 8.42 -17.52
C LYS A 67 2.18 7.72 -16.59
N VAL A 68 2.28 6.39 -16.67
CA VAL A 68 3.23 5.61 -15.86
C VAL A 68 4.67 5.92 -16.27
N GLU A 69 4.96 5.93 -17.56
CA GLU A 69 6.29 6.25 -18.09
C GLU A 69 6.73 7.67 -17.71
N SER A 70 5.85 8.66 -17.88
CA SER A 70 6.13 10.04 -17.48
C SER A 70 6.37 10.17 -15.98
N ALA A 71 5.73 9.35 -15.15
CA ALA A 71 5.90 9.41 -13.70
C ALA A 71 7.17 8.70 -13.20
N LEU A 72 7.63 7.66 -13.90
CA LEU A 72 8.66 6.75 -13.38
C LEU A 72 9.98 6.77 -14.15
N SER A 73 10.00 7.15 -15.44
CA SER A 73 11.19 7.07 -16.29
C SER A 73 12.41 7.82 -15.73
N GLY A 74 12.20 8.98 -15.07
CA GLY A 74 13.28 9.74 -14.43
C GLY A 74 13.94 9.03 -13.23
N LEU A 75 13.26 8.04 -12.65
CA LEU A 75 13.72 7.26 -11.50
C LEU A 75 14.41 5.94 -11.90
N VAL A 76 14.36 5.57 -13.19
CA VAL A 76 15.00 4.35 -13.70
C VAL A 76 16.42 4.68 -14.13
N LYS A 77 17.40 3.90 -13.66
CA LYS A 77 18.81 4.03 -14.07
C LYS A 77 19.27 2.71 -14.69
N PRO A 78 19.83 2.69 -15.92
CA PRO A 78 20.11 1.44 -16.66
C PRO A 78 20.95 0.38 -15.92
N ASN A 79 21.86 0.80 -15.04
CA ASN A 79 22.73 -0.09 -14.27
C ASN A 79 22.16 -0.45 -12.88
N VAL A 80 20.95 0.01 -12.56
CA VAL A 80 20.33 -0.11 -11.23
C VAL A 80 18.99 -0.81 -11.31
N SER A 81 18.17 -0.47 -12.31
CA SER A 81 16.83 -1.00 -12.49
C SER A 81 16.35 -0.88 -13.93
N THR A 82 15.33 -1.66 -14.28
CA THR A 82 14.66 -1.61 -15.59
C THR A 82 13.15 -1.53 -15.39
N LEU A 83 12.44 -0.82 -16.27
CA LEU A 83 10.98 -0.72 -16.24
C LEU A 83 10.41 -0.92 -17.64
N ARG A 84 9.48 -1.88 -17.77
CA ARG A 84 8.65 -2.08 -18.96
C ARG A 84 7.21 -1.71 -18.61
N VAL A 85 6.57 -0.87 -19.42
CA VAL A 85 5.16 -0.54 -19.27
C VAL A 85 4.37 -1.15 -20.43
N LEU A 86 3.47 -2.08 -20.10
CA LEU A 86 2.75 -2.90 -21.06
C LEU A 86 1.24 -2.69 -20.96
N GLN A 87 0.51 -3.10 -22.00
CA GLN A 87 -0.95 -3.18 -21.93
C GLN A 87 -1.39 -4.39 -21.10
N SER A 88 -2.60 -4.33 -20.53
CA SER A 88 -3.15 -5.40 -19.70
C SER A 88 -3.35 -6.73 -20.44
N THR A 89 -3.35 -6.71 -21.78
CA THR A 89 -3.30 -7.92 -22.62
C THR A 89 -2.02 -8.74 -22.40
N SER A 90 -0.96 -8.13 -21.88
CA SER A 90 0.32 -8.76 -21.53
C SER A 90 0.43 -9.15 -20.04
N ASN A 91 -0.68 -9.20 -19.30
CA ASN A 91 -0.66 -9.60 -17.89
C ASN A 91 -0.04 -10.99 -17.69
N VAL A 92 -0.41 -11.97 -18.53
CA VAL A 92 0.07 -13.35 -18.42
C VAL A 92 1.59 -13.43 -18.62
N SER A 93 2.12 -12.75 -19.64
CA SER A 93 3.57 -12.69 -19.86
C SER A 93 4.29 -11.96 -18.73
N ALA A 94 3.71 -10.88 -18.20
CA ALA A 94 4.28 -10.17 -17.06
C ALA A 94 4.37 -11.05 -15.80
N VAL A 95 3.35 -11.88 -15.55
CA VAL A 95 3.33 -12.84 -14.43
C VAL A 95 4.33 -13.97 -14.64
N ALA A 96 4.49 -14.45 -15.86
CA ALA A 96 5.45 -15.51 -16.19
C ALA A 96 6.88 -15.08 -15.81
N GLU A 97 7.25 -13.84 -16.16
CA GLU A 97 8.57 -13.26 -15.89
C GLU A 97 8.78 -12.85 -14.42
N ALA A 98 7.71 -12.68 -13.64
CA ALA A 98 7.79 -12.07 -12.30
C ALA A 98 8.00 -13.07 -11.16
N ASP A 99 8.79 -12.68 -10.17
CA ASP A 99 8.89 -13.34 -8.86
C ASP A 99 7.86 -12.76 -7.87
N ILE A 100 7.58 -11.44 -8.01
CA ILE A 100 6.66 -10.68 -7.17
C ILE A 100 5.55 -10.11 -8.05
N ILE A 101 4.30 -10.37 -7.71
CA ILE A 101 3.12 -9.92 -8.45
C ILE A 101 2.27 -9.04 -7.53
N LEU A 102 2.22 -7.74 -7.82
CA LEU A 102 1.37 -6.79 -7.11
C LEU A 102 0.05 -6.58 -7.86
N LEU A 103 -1.08 -6.95 -7.24
CA LEU A 103 -2.42 -6.75 -7.78
C LEU A 103 -2.92 -5.35 -7.43
N GLY A 104 -2.82 -4.42 -8.38
CA GLY A 104 -3.24 -3.02 -8.27
C GLY A 104 -4.59 -2.71 -8.95
N CYS A 105 -5.35 -3.72 -9.35
CA CYS A 105 -6.63 -3.56 -10.03
C CYS A 105 -7.79 -3.27 -9.05
N LYS A 106 -8.98 -2.99 -9.60
CA LYS A 106 -10.18 -2.84 -8.76
C LYS A 106 -10.61 -4.21 -8.22
N PRO A 107 -11.19 -4.31 -7.01
CA PRO A 107 -11.57 -5.58 -6.39
C PRO A 107 -12.38 -6.52 -7.31
N TYR A 108 -13.39 -5.99 -8.00
CA TYR A 108 -14.24 -6.76 -8.92
C TYR A 108 -13.50 -7.31 -10.16
N MET A 109 -12.29 -6.85 -10.45
CA MET A 109 -11.49 -7.29 -11.60
C MET A 109 -10.57 -8.47 -11.25
N VAL A 110 -10.35 -8.77 -9.97
CA VAL A 110 -9.33 -9.74 -9.53
C VAL A 110 -9.59 -11.13 -10.10
N SER A 111 -10.81 -11.66 -9.94
CA SER A 111 -11.17 -13.00 -10.45
C SER A 111 -10.96 -13.10 -11.97
N GLY A 112 -11.46 -12.13 -12.75
CA GLY A 112 -11.29 -12.12 -14.20
C GLY A 112 -9.83 -11.95 -14.65
N LEU A 113 -9.00 -11.26 -13.85
CA LEU A 113 -7.58 -11.08 -14.13
C LEU A 113 -6.80 -12.38 -13.89
N LEU A 114 -7.03 -13.06 -12.76
CA LEU A 114 -6.34 -14.30 -12.40
C LEU A 114 -6.82 -15.48 -13.25
N SER A 115 -8.08 -15.49 -13.67
CA SER A 115 -8.67 -16.54 -14.51
C SER A 115 -8.34 -16.40 -16.01
N ALA A 116 -7.42 -15.51 -16.39
CA ALA A 116 -7.02 -15.34 -17.77
C ALA A 116 -6.34 -16.60 -18.33
N SER A 117 -6.60 -16.90 -19.61
CA SER A 117 -5.98 -18.05 -20.29
C SER A 117 -4.45 -17.98 -20.23
N GLY A 118 -3.80 -19.08 -19.83
CA GLY A 118 -2.34 -19.16 -19.65
C GLY A 118 -1.83 -18.64 -18.29
N MET A 119 -2.69 -18.11 -17.42
CA MET A 119 -2.27 -17.63 -16.10
C MET A 119 -1.75 -18.77 -15.20
N LYS A 120 -2.36 -19.96 -15.28
CA LYS A 120 -1.88 -21.15 -14.56
C LYS A 120 -0.41 -21.44 -14.88
N ASP A 121 -0.08 -21.50 -16.16
CA ASP A 121 1.29 -21.74 -16.60
C ASP A 121 2.19 -20.60 -16.12
N ALA A 122 1.79 -19.34 -16.33
CA ALA A 122 2.57 -18.19 -15.88
C ALA A 122 2.85 -18.17 -14.36
N LEU A 123 1.92 -18.64 -13.53
CA LEU A 123 2.08 -18.73 -12.08
C LEU A 123 2.92 -19.93 -11.63
N THR A 124 2.92 -21.01 -12.41
CA THR A 124 3.62 -22.26 -12.07
C THR A 124 5.02 -22.35 -12.70
N VAL A 125 5.32 -21.51 -13.70
CA VAL A 125 6.64 -21.41 -14.35
C VAL A 125 7.69 -21.02 -13.31
N ASN A 126 8.62 -21.95 -13.08
CA ASN A 126 9.80 -21.75 -12.23
C ASN A 126 10.99 -21.42 -13.15
N HIS A 127 11.42 -20.16 -13.16
CA HIS A 127 12.64 -19.78 -13.85
C HIS A 127 13.86 -20.38 -13.10
N LYS A 128 14.37 -21.51 -13.62
CA LYS A 128 15.79 -21.89 -13.76
C LYS A 128 15.99 -23.39 -13.55
N GLU A 129 16.40 -24.07 -14.62
CA GLU A 129 17.02 -25.40 -14.53
C GLU A 129 18.20 -25.33 -13.54
N GLY A 130 18.20 -26.18 -12.51
CA GLY A 130 19.31 -26.33 -11.55
C GLY A 130 19.27 -25.45 -10.30
N HIS A 131 18.21 -24.68 -10.02
CA HIS A 131 18.03 -23.96 -8.76
C HIS A 131 16.81 -24.49 -7.97
N ALA A 132 16.85 -24.36 -6.64
CA ALA A 132 15.74 -24.73 -5.78
C ALA A 132 14.48 -23.93 -6.18
N ARG A 133 13.34 -24.62 -6.21
CA ARG A 133 12.01 -24.07 -6.52
C ARG A 133 11.69 -22.91 -5.57
N SER A 134 11.54 -21.69 -6.09
CA SER A 134 11.06 -20.54 -5.31
C SER A 134 9.61 -20.23 -5.70
N GLN A 135 8.70 -20.24 -4.73
CA GLN A 135 7.31 -19.82 -4.94
C GLN A 135 7.26 -18.32 -5.28
N LYS A 136 6.41 -17.96 -6.24
CA LYS A 136 6.07 -16.56 -6.53
C LYS A 136 5.31 -15.95 -5.36
N ILE A 137 5.38 -14.62 -5.22
CA ILE A 137 4.66 -13.87 -4.18
C ILE A 137 3.58 -13.01 -4.85
N ILE A 138 2.33 -13.17 -4.43
CA ILE A 138 1.21 -12.31 -4.81
C ILE A 138 0.93 -11.34 -3.67
N ILE A 139 1.08 -10.05 -3.93
CA ILE A 139 0.74 -8.95 -3.05
C ILE A 139 -0.55 -8.30 -3.55
N SER A 140 -1.66 -8.51 -2.84
CA SER A 140 -2.93 -7.87 -3.16
C SER A 140 -3.08 -6.54 -2.41
N ILE A 141 -3.22 -5.45 -3.16
CA ILE A 141 -3.64 -4.14 -2.62
C ILE A 141 -5.13 -3.85 -2.87
N CYS A 142 -5.90 -4.88 -3.25
CA CYS A 142 -7.32 -4.75 -3.56
C CYS A 142 -8.17 -4.75 -2.29
N ALA A 143 -8.89 -3.66 -2.05
CA ALA A 143 -9.78 -3.52 -0.89
C ALA A 143 -10.86 -4.61 -0.83
N GLY A 144 -11.04 -5.21 0.34
CA GLY A 144 -12.08 -6.21 0.62
C GLY A 144 -11.79 -7.62 0.07
N VAL A 145 -10.82 -7.80 -0.82
CA VAL A 145 -10.47 -9.13 -1.35
C VAL A 145 -9.58 -9.85 -0.35
N THR A 146 -10.08 -10.93 0.23
CA THR A 146 -9.39 -11.69 1.28
C THR A 146 -8.37 -12.68 0.69
N VAL A 147 -7.38 -13.07 1.49
CA VAL A 147 -6.40 -14.11 1.11
C VAL A 147 -7.10 -15.44 0.78
N PRO A 148 -8.06 -15.95 1.60
CA PRO A 148 -8.81 -17.14 1.25
C PRO A 148 -9.53 -17.07 -0.11
N GLN A 149 -10.12 -15.92 -0.46
CA GLN A 149 -10.75 -15.74 -1.77
C GLN A 149 -9.73 -15.80 -2.92
N LEU A 150 -8.56 -15.18 -2.75
CA LEU A 150 -7.49 -15.25 -3.75
C LEU A 150 -6.99 -16.68 -3.93
N GLU A 151 -6.73 -17.38 -2.83
CA GLU A 151 -6.31 -18.78 -2.89
C GLU A 151 -7.38 -19.68 -3.50
N GLN A 152 -8.65 -19.44 -3.20
CA GLN A 152 -9.77 -20.17 -3.81
C GLN A 152 -9.78 -19.96 -5.32
N ILE A 153 -9.69 -18.72 -5.81
CA ILE A 153 -9.60 -18.42 -7.24
C ILE A 153 -8.41 -19.16 -7.87
N LEU A 154 -7.24 -19.14 -7.22
CA LEU A 154 -6.03 -19.79 -7.74
C LEU A 154 -6.19 -21.32 -7.81
N ARG A 155 -6.83 -21.95 -6.83
CA ARG A 155 -7.01 -23.41 -6.79
C ARG A 155 -8.17 -23.89 -7.68
N GLU A 156 -9.31 -23.22 -7.61
CA GLU A 156 -10.56 -23.67 -8.25
C GLU A 156 -10.73 -23.14 -9.67
N ASP A 157 -10.55 -21.82 -9.88
CA ASP A 157 -10.77 -21.19 -11.19
C ASP A 157 -9.54 -21.34 -12.10
N VAL A 158 -8.35 -21.16 -11.54
CA VAL A 158 -7.08 -21.21 -12.29
C VAL A 158 -6.50 -22.64 -12.32
N GLY A 159 -6.82 -23.47 -11.32
CA GLY A 159 -6.35 -24.86 -11.26
C GLY A 159 -4.88 -25.01 -10.88
N VAL A 160 -4.32 -24.09 -10.09
CA VAL A 160 -2.96 -24.18 -9.52
C VAL A 160 -2.95 -25.24 -8.42
N SER A 161 -1.96 -26.14 -8.45
CA SER A 161 -1.84 -27.20 -7.44
C SER A 161 -1.37 -26.63 -6.10
N ALA A 162 -1.58 -27.37 -5.00
CA ALA A 162 -1.16 -26.91 -3.67
C ALA A 162 0.36 -26.70 -3.56
N ASP A 163 1.16 -27.52 -4.25
CA ASP A 163 2.62 -27.46 -4.24
C ASP A 163 3.16 -26.29 -5.08
N ASP A 164 2.33 -25.72 -5.96
CA ASP A 164 2.69 -24.64 -6.87
C ASP A 164 2.02 -23.31 -6.48
N LEU A 165 1.24 -23.30 -5.40
CA LEU A 165 0.48 -22.14 -4.99
C LEU A 165 1.44 -20.99 -4.62
N PRO A 166 1.26 -19.79 -5.20
CA PRO A 166 2.03 -18.62 -4.78
C PRO A 166 1.79 -18.29 -3.30
N ILE A 167 2.77 -17.66 -2.67
CA ILE A 167 2.58 -17.02 -1.36
C ILE A 167 1.65 -15.83 -1.57
N VAL A 168 0.49 -15.81 -0.90
CA VAL A 168 -0.49 -14.73 -1.04
C VAL A 168 -0.52 -13.87 0.22
N VAL A 169 -0.28 -12.57 0.04
CA VAL A 169 -0.42 -11.55 1.09
C VAL A 169 -1.30 -10.40 0.62
N ARG A 170 -1.98 -9.77 1.55
CA ARG A 170 -2.75 -8.53 1.40
C ARG A 170 -1.95 -7.42 2.07
N ALA A 171 -1.74 -6.33 1.34
CA ALA A 171 -1.10 -5.12 1.84
C ALA A 171 -2.01 -3.93 1.56
N MET A 172 -2.30 -3.11 2.57
CA MET A 172 -3.25 -2.00 2.48
C MET A 172 -2.52 -0.67 2.67
N PRO A 173 -1.84 -0.14 1.63
CA PRO A 173 -1.28 1.20 1.66
C PRO A 173 -2.38 2.27 1.50
N ASN A 174 -2.03 3.53 1.75
CA ASN A 174 -2.94 4.66 1.57
C ASN A 174 -2.40 5.70 0.57
N THR A 175 -3.20 6.72 0.27
CA THR A 175 -2.86 7.72 -0.75
C THR A 175 -1.67 8.62 -0.40
N ALA A 176 -1.26 8.68 0.86
CA ALA A 176 -0.07 9.40 1.30
C ALA A 176 1.24 8.74 0.86
N SER A 177 1.17 7.53 0.25
CA SER A 177 2.30 6.89 -0.45
C SER A 177 3.01 7.82 -1.44
N LYS A 178 2.28 8.76 -2.05
CA LYS A 178 2.87 9.74 -2.99
C LYS A 178 3.91 10.67 -2.37
N ILE A 179 3.82 10.89 -1.06
CA ILE A 179 4.73 11.75 -0.29
C ILE A 179 5.55 10.93 0.72
N ARG A 180 5.53 9.60 0.61
CA ARG A 180 6.23 8.65 1.49
C ARG A 180 5.76 8.66 2.94
N GLU A 181 4.50 9.00 3.17
CA GLU A 181 3.86 9.06 4.49
C GLU A 181 2.67 8.08 4.57
N SER A 182 2.73 6.98 3.82
CA SER A 182 1.73 5.92 3.90
C SER A 182 1.80 5.21 5.26
N MET A 183 0.68 4.70 5.72
CA MET A 183 0.67 3.57 6.65
C MET A 183 0.19 2.35 5.87
N THR A 184 1.04 1.34 5.75
CA THR A 184 0.73 0.09 5.05
C THR A 184 0.57 -1.04 6.05
N VAL A 185 -0.64 -1.59 6.13
CA VAL A 185 -0.86 -2.81 6.91
C VAL A 185 -0.73 -4.04 6.03
N ILE A 186 0.09 -5.01 6.44
CA ILE A 186 0.28 -6.30 5.79
C ILE A 186 -0.33 -7.40 6.67
N ASN A 187 -1.09 -8.33 6.10
CA ASN A 187 -1.64 -9.40 6.92
C ASN A 187 -0.56 -10.39 7.37
N THR A 188 -0.67 -10.87 8.62
CA THR A 188 0.06 -12.07 9.05
C THR A 188 -0.56 -13.33 8.43
N VAL A 189 0.23 -14.40 8.37
CA VAL A 189 -0.16 -15.71 7.84
C VAL A 189 0.28 -16.81 8.81
N GLU A 190 -0.37 -17.97 8.72
CA GLU A 190 -0.07 -19.17 9.49
C GLU A 190 0.11 -20.37 8.53
N PRO A 191 1.28 -21.03 8.50
CA PRO A 191 2.50 -20.70 9.25
C PRO A 191 3.10 -19.35 8.85
N PRO A 192 3.94 -18.72 9.69
CA PRO A 192 4.59 -17.45 9.38
C PRO A 192 5.35 -17.48 8.06
N LEU A 193 5.40 -16.33 7.38
CA LEU A 193 6.23 -16.17 6.18
C LEU A 193 7.70 -16.44 6.51
N PRO A 194 8.49 -16.97 5.56
CA PRO A 194 9.94 -16.95 5.68
C PRO A 194 10.46 -15.53 5.95
N ASP A 195 11.47 -15.40 6.81
CA ASP A 195 12.03 -14.09 7.18
C ASP A 195 12.44 -13.26 5.96
N SER A 196 13.02 -13.90 4.94
CA SER A 196 13.39 -13.24 3.68
C SER A 196 12.21 -12.62 2.93
N VAL A 197 11.02 -13.22 3.02
CA VAL A 197 9.79 -12.68 2.43
C VAL A 197 9.27 -11.53 3.29
N THR A 198 9.26 -11.68 4.61
CA THR A 198 8.84 -10.62 5.55
C THR A 198 9.71 -9.37 5.41
N GLU A 199 11.03 -9.54 5.35
CA GLU A 199 11.99 -8.44 5.14
C GLU A 199 11.79 -7.78 3.78
N LEU A 200 11.58 -8.57 2.72
CA LEU A 200 11.30 -8.04 1.37
C LEU A 200 10.01 -7.22 1.33
N LEU A 201 8.92 -7.74 1.93
CA LEU A 201 7.64 -7.04 2.00
C LEU A 201 7.75 -5.75 2.81
N THR A 202 8.44 -5.81 3.95
CA THR A 202 8.71 -4.65 4.81
C THR A 202 9.48 -3.60 4.01
N TRP A 203 10.59 -3.98 3.39
CA TRP A 203 11.40 -3.07 2.58
C TRP A 203 10.59 -2.44 1.44
N ILE A 204 9.78 -3.20 0.71
CA ILE A 204 8.95 -2.69 -0.40
C ILE A 204 8.05 -1.55 0.07
N PHE A 205 7.35 -1.74 1.18
CA PHE A 205 6.34 -0.79 1.65
C PHE A 205 6.92 0.32 2.53
N GLU A 206 8.08 0.13 3.14
CA GLU A 206 8.82 1.19 3.82
C GLU A 206 9.29 2.29 2.86
N GLN A 207 9.44 1.99 1.57
CA GLN A 207 9.80 3.01 0.58
C GLN A 207 8.69 4.05 0.34
N ILE A 208 7.49 3.79 0.86
CA ILE A 208 6.33 4.69 0.73
C ILE A 208 5.72 5.10 2.08
N GLY A 209 6.30 4.71 3.21
CA GLY A 209 5.85 5.10 4.55
C GLY A 209 6.15 4.05 5.62
N GLU A 210 5.30 3.91 6.62
CA GLU A 210 5.45 2.92 7.70
C GLU A 210 4.69 1.63 7.40
N VAL A 211 5.12 0.53 8.05
CA VAL A 211 4.57 -0.82 7.88
C VAL A 211 4.14 -1.39 9.22
N ALA A 212 2.97 -2.03 9.25
CA ALA A 212 2.50 -2.82 10.38
C ALA A 212 2.00 -4.20 9.92
N PHE A 213 2.26 -5.23 10.72
CA PHE A 213 1.74 -6.57 10.48
C PHE A 213 0.57 -6.86 11.42
N LEU A 214 -0.60 -7.22 10.87
CA LEU A 214 -1.81 -7.50 11.65
C LEU A 214 -2.54 -8.75 11.16
N PRO A 215 -3.34 -9.42 12.02
CA PRO A 215 -4.12 -10.58 11.61
C PRO A 215 -5.10 -10.28 10.45
N PRO A 216 -5.38 -11.27 9.56
CA PRO A 216 -6.31 -11.11 8.45
C PRO A 216 -7.69 -10.56 8.84
N SER A 217 -8.18 -10.90 10.04
CA SER A 217 -9.47 -10.44 10.57
C SER A 217 -9.56 -8.92 10.80
N LEU A 218 -8.43 -8.22 10.89
CA LEU A 218 -8.37 -6.77 11.09
C LEU A 218 -8.19 -5.98 9.79
N MET A 219 -7.96 -6.65 8.65
CA MET A 219 -7.55 -5.97 7.41
C MET A 219 -8.58 -4.98 6.88
N ASP A 220 -9.87 -5.23 7.07
CA ASP A 220 -10.91 -4.30 6.65
C ASP A 220 -10.97 -3.07 7.57
N ALA A 221 -10.80 -3.26 8.88
CA ALA A 221 -10.69 -2.16 9.83
C ALA A 221 -9.45 -1.30 9.54
N CYS A 222 -8.33 -1.93 9.17
CA CYS A 222 -7.11 -1.25 8.75
C CYS A 222 -7.32 -0.46 7.46
N THR A 223 -8.03 -1.04 6.48
CA THR A 223 -8.39 -0.33 5.24
C THR A 223 -9.18 0.94 5.56
N SER A 224 -10.15 0.85 6.46
CA SER A 224 -10.98 1.99 6.85
C SER A 224 -10.21 3.04 7.65
N LEU A 225 -9.38 2.63 8.59
CA LEU A 225 -8.60 3.56 9.41
C LEU A 225 -7.48 4.23 8.60
N CYS A 226 -6.73 3.48 7.80
CA CYS A 226 -5.55 4.00 7.09
C CYS A 226 -5.90 4.63 5.75
N ALA A 227 -6.71 3.95 4.91
CA ALA A 227 -7.01 4.44 3.57
C ALA A 227 -8.19 5.43 3.58
N SER A 228 -9.34 5.06 4.15
CA SER A 228 -10.48 6.00 4.26
C SER A 228 -10.21 7.11 5.26
N GLY A 229 -9.42 6.84 6.31
CA GLY A 229 -9.01 7.85 7.30
C GLY A 229 -8.35 9.08 6.69
N THR A 230 -7.57 8.95 5.60
CA THR A 230 -7.01 10.12 4.93
C THR A 230 -8.10 11.11 4.47
N ALA A 231 -9.23 10.61 3.96
CA ALA A 231 -10.36 11.45 3.57
C ALA A 231 -11.09 12.03 4.80
N PHE A 232 -11.22 11.26 5.88
CA PHE A 232 -11.85 11.73 7.12
C PHE A 232 -11.04 12.86 7.76
N PHE A 233 -9.72 12.72 7.82
CA PHE A 233 -8.84 13.77 8.33
C PHE A 233 -8.81 14.99 7.40
N ALA A 234 -8.89 14.80 6.08
CA ALA A 234 -9.01 15.92 5.13
C ALA A 234 -10.28 16.75 5.38
N LEU A 235 -11.43 16.09 5.63
CA LEU A 235 -12.66 16.79 6.00
C LEU A 235 -12.50 17.60 7.30
N MET A 236 -11.81 17.05 8.30
CA MET A 236 -11.53 17.77 9.55
C MET A 236 -10.61 18.99 9.33
N MET A 237 -9.59 18.87 8.46
CA MET A 237 -8.73 19.99 8.10
C MET A 237 -9.48 21.08 7.35
N GLU A 238 -10.39 20.70 6.46
CA GLU A 238 -11.26 21.63 5.73
C GLU A 238 -12.17 22.40 6.70
N ALA A 239 -12.83 21.70 7.63
CA ALA A 239 -13.66 22.31 8.65
C ALA A 239 -12.86 23.26 9.57
N ALA A 240 -11.63 22.87 9.95
CA ALA A 240 -10.75 23.75 10.73
C ALA A 240 -10.34 25.00 9.95
N ALA A 241 -10.07 24.87 8.66
CA ALA A 241 -9.77 26.01 7.79
C ALA A 241 -10.99 26.93 7.62
N ASP A 242 -12.20 26.39 7.51
CA ASP A 242 -13.46 27.16 7.48
C ASP A 242 -13.65 27.97 8.77
N GLY A 243 -13.39 27.37 9.93
CA GLY A 243 -13.40 28.09 11.21
C GLY A 243 -12.40 29.25 11.23
N GLY A 244 -11.18 29.04 10.72
CA GLY A 244 -10.17 30.10 10.58
C GLY A 244 -10.61 31.24 9.65
N VAL A 245 -11.23 30.92 8.52
CA VAL A 245 -11.78 31.91 7.57
C VAL A 245 -12.91 32.71 8.19
N ALA A 246 -13.81 32.05 8.93
CA ALA A 246 -14.87 32.74 9.66
C ALA A 246 -14.33 33.76 10.68
N MET A 247 -13.11 33.54 11.20
CA MET A 247 -12.40 34.46 12.08
C MET A 247 -11.49 35.45 11.35
N GLY A 248 -11.54 35.51 10.01
CA GLY A 248 -10.84 36.51 9.20
C GLY A 248 -9.49 36.08 8.61
N ILE A 249 -9.09 34.81 8.75
CA ILE A 249 -7.84 34.31 8.12
C ILE A 249 -8.08 34.11 6.61
N PRO A 250 -7.18 34.55 5.71
CA PRO A 250 -7.28 34.22 4.29
C PRO A 250 -7.29 32.71 4.04
N ARG A 251 -8.14 32.25 3.12
CA ARG A 251 -8.37 30.81 2.85
C ARG A 251 -7.08 30.00 2.67
N ALA A 252 -6.15 30.49 1.85
CA ALA A 252 -4.91 29.78 1.57
C ALA A 252 -4.05 29.58 2.82
N GLU A 253 -3.96 30.60 3.67
CA GLU A 253 -3.23 30.51 4.95
C GLU A 253 -3.96 29.61 5.93
N ALA A 254 -5.29 29.70 6.04
CA ALA A 254 -6.09 28.84 6.92
C ALA A 254 -5.91 27.35 6.59
N THR A 255 -5.97 26.99 5.30
CA THR A 255 -5.72 25.61 4.84
C THR A 255 -4.31 25.14 5.17
N LYS A 256 -3.29 25.98 4.93
CA LYS A 256 -1.88 25.65 5.26
C LYS A 256 -1.68 25.47 6.76
N MET A 257 -2.24 26.37 7.58
CA MET A 257 -2.16 26.31 9.04
C MET A 257 -2.84 25.05 9.58
N ALA A 258 -4.06 24.73 9.10
CA ALA A 258 -4.78 23.53 9.51
C ALA A 258 -4.00 22.25 9.18
N ALA A 259 -3.47 22.14 7.96
CA ALA A 259 -2.68 21.00 7.53
C ALA A 259 -1.39 20.83 8.33
N GLN A 260 -0.62 21.91 8.51
CA GLN A 260 0.64 21.85 9.27
C GLN A 260 0.39 21.56 10.76
N THR A 261 -0.67 22.11 11.35
CA THR A 261 -1.04 21.86 12.76
C THR A 261 -1.46 20.40 12.95
N MET A 262 -2.27 19.85 12.04
CA MET A 262 -2.65 18.44 12.10
C MET A 262 -1.44 17.51 11.92
N ARG A 263 -0.53 17.82 10.98
CA ARG A 263 0.74 17.09 10.82
C ARG A 263 1.57 17.12 12.10
N GLY A 264 1.71 18.28 12.74
CA GLY A 264 2.44 18.43 14.00
C GLY A 264 1.82 17.63 15.14
N ALA A 265 0.50 17.68 15.30
CA ALA A 265 -0.21 16.90 16.31
C ALA A 265 -0.05 15.39 16.09
N ALA A 266 -0.15 14.92 14.85
CA ALA A 266 0.11 13.53 14.51
C ALA A 266 1.57 13.13 14.81
N GLY A 267 2.54 13.97 14.43
CA GLY A 267 3.95 13.73 14.69
C GLY A 267 4.28 13.60 16.18
N LEU A 268 3.70 14.44 17.04
CA LEU A 268 3.87 14.33 18.49
C LEU A 268 3.35 13.00 19.05
N VAL A 269 2.21 12.52 18.52
CA VAL A 269 1.65 11.23 18.92
C VAL A 269 2.52 10.06 18.43
N LEU A 270 3.06 10.15 17.21
CA LEU A 270 3.99 9.17 16.68
C LEU A 270 5.32 9.12 17.46
N ASP A 271 5.74 10.25 18.04
CA ASP A 271 6.90 10.35 18.94
C ASP A 271 6.61 9.84 20.38
N GLY A 272 5.41 9.30 20.62
CA GLY A 272 5.05 8.60 21.85
C GLY A 272 4.17 9.39 22.82
N GLU A 273 3.73 10.60 22.48
CA GLU A 273 2.78 11.34 23.33
C GLU A 273 1.38 10.70 23.29
N HIS A 274 0.80 10.46 24.47
CA HIS A 274 -0.58 10.00 24.54
C HIS A 274 -1.54 11.14 24.14
N PRO A 275 -2.53 10.93 23.25
CA PRO A 275 -3.40 12.00 22.74
C PRO A 275 -4.14 12.80 23.84
N ALA A 276 -4.55 12.15 24.94
CA ALA A 276 -5.18 12.84 26.05
C ALA A 276 -4.22 13.77 26.82
N ILE A 277 -2.96 13.35 26.96
CA ILE A 277 -1.92 14.14 27.62
C ILE A 277 -1.50 15.31 26.72
N LEU A 278 -1.40 15.10 25.40
CA LEU A 278 -1.15 16.18 24.45
C LEU A 278 -2.25 17.26 24.53
N ARG A 279 -3.53 16.85 24.57
CA ARG A 279 -4.65 17.79 24.75
C ARG A 279 -4.55 18.58 26.06
N GLU A 280 -4.16 17.93 27.16
CA GLU A 280 -3.98 18.58 28.46
C GLU A 280 -2.81 19.58 28.42
N LYS A 281 -1.65 19.19 27.88
CA LYS A 281 -0.46 20.03 27.77
C LYS A 281 -0.70 21.33 27.00
N VAL A 282 -1.57 21.30 25.98
CA VAL A 282 -1.89 22.48 25.14
C VAL A 282 -3.07 23.30 25.73
N SER A 283 -3.73 22.81 26.79
CA SER A 283 -4.87 23.47 27.42
C SER A 283 -4.43 24.27 28.64
N THR A 284 -4.35 25.59 28.51
CA THR A 284 -4.12 26.48 29.65
C THR A 284 -5.44 26.78 30.38
N PRO A 285 -5.43 26.93 31.73
CA PRO A 285 -6.61 27.32 32.48
C PRO A 285 -7.24 28.62 31.97
N GLY A 286 -8.53 28.57 31.60
CA GLY A 286 -9.26 29.71 31.03
C GLY A 286 -8.84 30.13 29.61
N GLY A 287 -7.99 29.35 28.94
CA GLY A 287 -7.48 29.66 27.60
C GLY A 287 -8.46 29.32 26.47
N CYS A 288 -8.10 29.75 25.25
CA CYS A 288 -8.91 29.47 24.05
C CYS A 288 -9.01 27.97 23.74
N THR A 289 -7.96 27.18 24.02
CA THR A 289 -7.94 25.74 23.77
C THR A 289 -9.08 25.01 24.49
N ILE A 290 -9.27 25.26 25.79
CA ILE A 290 -10.31 24.56 26.56
C ILE A 290 -11.71 25.00 26.10
N GLY A 291 -11.89 26.27 25.71
CA GLY A 291 -13.13 26.75 25.11
C GLY A 291 -13.48 26.00 23.82
N GLY A 292 -12.51 25.83 22.92
CA GLY A 292 -12.69 25.06 21.69
C GLY A 292 -12.94 23.57 21.94
N LEU A 293 -12.19 22.95 22.87
CA LEU A 293 -12.38 21.54 23.22
C LEU A 293 -13.79 21.26 23.75
N LEU A 294 -14.36 22.14 24.60
CA LEU A 294 -15.71 21.95 25.13
C LEU A 294 -16.77 21.95 24.02
N VAL A 295 -16.64 22.79 22.99
CA VAL A 295 -17.54 22.78 21.83
C VAL A 295 -17.42 21.47 21.05
N LEU A 296 -16.20 20.96 20.83
CA LEU A 296 -16.00 19.68 20.14
C LEU A 296 -16.59 18.48 20.91
N GLU A 297 -16.60 18.55 22.24
CA GLU A 297 -17.26 17.54 23.08
C GLU A 297 -18.78 17.64 23.00
N ASP A 298 -19.34 18.86 23.03
CA ASP A 298 -20.80 19.10 22.92
C ASP A 298 -21.36 18.61 21.58
N GLU A 299 -20.60 18.83 20.49
CA GLU A 299 -20.91 18.33 19.15
C GLU A 299 -20.64 16.82 18.96
N GLY A 300 -20.13 16.13 19.99
CA GLY A 300 -19.95 14.68 19.96
C GLY A 300 -18.91 14.17 18.96
N VAL A 301 -17.86 14.96 18.67
CA VAL A 301 -16.87 14.67 17.63
C VAL A 301 -16.26 13.27 17.77
N ARG A 302 -15.95 12.83 19.00
CA ARG A 302 -15.42 11.47 19.25
C ARG A 302 -16.37 10.39 18.72
N GLY A 303 -17.66 10.53 18.99
CA GLY A 303 -18.69 9.60 18.55
C GLY A 303 -18.84 9.58 17.03
N ALA A 304 -18.84 10.75 16.40
CA ALA A 304 -18.95 10.90 14.95
C ALA A 304 -17.76 10.22 14.22
N VAL A 305 -16.53 10.52 14.64
CA VAL A 305 -15.31 9.95 14.04
C VAL A 305 -15.26 8.44 14.23
N ALA A 306 -15.51 7.94 15.44
CA ALA A 306 -15.53 6.50 15.70
C ALA A 306 -16.60 5.78 14.86
N LYS A 307 -17.79 6.37 14.71
CA LYS A 307 -18.87 5.81 13.88
C LYS A 307 -18.49 5.75 12.40
N ALA A 308 -17.82 6.79 11.88
CA ALA A 308 -17.35 6.81 10.49
C ALA A 308 -16.38 5.65 10.20
N VAL A 309 -15.41 5.39 11.07
CA VAL A 309 -14.47 4.28 10.92
C VAL A 309 -15.18 2.93 10.96
N ARG A 310 -16.11 2.72 11.91
CA ARG A 310 -16.89 1.47 12.01
C ARG A 310 -17.75 1.22 10.77
N GLU A 311 -18.46 2.24 10.28
CA GLU A 311 -19.29 2.10 9.09
C GLU A 311 -18.43 1.80 7.85
N ALA A 312 -17.32 2.51 7.67
CA ALA A 312 -16.38 2.24 6.59
C ALA A 312 -15.80 0.82 6.66
N THR A 313 -15.62 0.26 7.86
CA THR A 313 -15.12 -1.12 8.06
C THR A 313 -16.14 -2.13 7.54
N VAL A 314 -17.41 -1.95 7.91
CA VAL A 314 -18.50 -2.79 7.41
C VAL A 314 -18.56 -2.70 5.88
N VAL A 315 -18.58 -1.49 5.31
CA VAL A 315 -18.57 -1.29 3.86
C VAL A 315 -17.39 -2.00 3.19
N ALA A 316 -16.17 -1.85 3.72
CA ALA A 316 -14.97 -2.45 3.16
C ALA A 316 -15.07 -3.98 3.10
N SER A 317 -15.61 -4.61 4.14
CA SER A 317 -15.83 -6.07 4.19
C SER A 317 -16.78 -6.57 3.11
N LEU A 318 -17.73 -5.74 2.67
CA LEU A 318 -18.71 -6.12 1.64
C LEU A 318 -18.15 -5.97 0.22
N LEU A 319 -17.12 -5.15 0.00
CA LEU A 319 -16.55 -4.90 -1.34
C LEU A 319 -16.00 -6.16 -2.00
N GLY A 320 -15.37 -7.06 -1.23
CA GLY A 320 -14.82 -8.32 -1.74
C GLY A 320 -15.86 -9.40 -1.99
N SER A 321 -17.08 -9.25 -1.47
CA SER A 321 -18.16 -10.24 -1.63
C SER A 321 -18.92 -10.10 -2.96
N GLY A 322 -18.57 -9.12 -3.78
CA GLY A 322 -19.28 -8.83 -5.03
C GLY A 322 -20.67 -8.19 -4.84
N GLN A 323 -21.03 -7.83 -3.60
CA GLN A 323 -22.26 -7.10 -3.32
C GLN A 323 -22.27 -5.73 -3.99
N LYS A 324 -23.42 -5.38 -4.58
CA LYS A 324 -23.65 -4.07 -5.18
C LYS A 324 -24.32 -3.14 -4.16
N ASN A 325 -24.11 -1.83 -4.32
CA ASN A 325 -24.74 -0.81 -3.49
C ASN A 325 -24.47 -0.97 -1.98
N VAL A 326 -23.25 -1.41 -1.61
CA VAL A 326 -22.84 -1.58 -0.21
C VAL A 326 -22.88 -0.27 0.61
N ASN A 327 -22.87 0.87 -0.10
CA ASN A 327 -23.03 2.24 0.42
C ASN A 327 -24.45 2.81 0.19
N GLY A 328 -25.40 2.00 -0.24
CA GLY A 328 -26.79 2.41 -0.36
C GLY A 328 -27.35 2.81 1.01
N THR A 329 -28.34 3.70 1.01
CA THR A 329 -29.03 4.11 2.23
C THR A 329 -29.61 2.88 2.92
N ARG A 330 -29.16 2.58 4.14
CA ARG A 330 -29.76 1.54 4.99
C ARG A 330 -30.96 2.17 5.69
N HIS A 331 -32.15 1.60 5.49
CA HIS A 331 -33.36 1.96 6.23
C HIS A 331 -33.41 1.20 7.56
#